data_AF-A6QBW0-F1
#
_entry.id   AF-A6QBW0-F1
#
_cell.length_a   1.000
_cell.length_b   1.000
_cell.length_c   1.000
_cell.angle_alpha   90.00
_cell.angle_beta   90.00
_cell.angle_gamma   90.00
#
_symmetry.space_group_name_H-M   'P 1'
#
loop_
_entity.id
_entity.type
_entity.pdbx_description
1 polymer ?
#
loop_
_entity_poly.entity_id
_entity_poly.type
_entity_poly.pdbx_seq_one_letter_code
_entity_poly.pdbx_strand_id
1 'polypeptide(L)'
;MKKTVMAMFMMAAVVQIEAKQPNVSANDIHPSENVKCLEIRSYENSPNKKNTYHRWIRHVTWCSEPISDIDPALYKKFSMAKPMRTKESNIGGSHPGRLINGFLIDKNNKVWRMDEVKDVITQLGEIDTPAEARLILWIHGYTNGNHYYKTAKGYEITYTYETTDKECKGCPGTTQCVEKKEVTEKALVNKKGEIVSRKKLKSRSLKKECI
;
A
#
# COMPACT_ATOMS: atom_id res chain seq x y z
N MET A 1 -27.99 43.46 5.72
CA MET A 1 -26.59 43.03 5.52
C MET A 1 -26.54 41.50 5.59
N LYS A 2 -26.26 40.81 4.48
CA LYS A 2 -26.17 39.34 4.43
C LYS A 2 -24.75 38.91 4.80
N LYS A 3 -24.57 38.16 5.89
CA LYS A 3 -23.29 37.57 6.29
C LYS A 3 -23.05 36.32 5.43
N THR A 4 -22.08 36.39 4.53
CA THR A 4 -21.58 35.22 3.78
C THR A 4 -20.72 34.39 4.73
N VAL A 5 -21.21 33.20 5.11
CA VAL A 5 -20.43 32.24 5.88
C VAL A 5 -19.58 31.46 4.89
N MET A 6 -18.29 31.77 4.82
CA MET A 6 -17.31 31.04 4.03
C MET A 6 -17.00 29.73 4.76
N ALA A 7 -17.56 28.61 4.29
CA ALA A 7 -17.22 27.29 4.78
C ALA A 7 -15.83 26.91 4.26
N MET A 8 -14.81 27.12 5.10
CA MET A 8 -13.44 26.71 4.83
C MET A 8 -13.33 25.20 5.10
N PHE A 9 -13.48 24.38 4.06
CA PHE A 9 -13.19 22.95 4.14
C PHE A 9 -11.67 22.75 4.26
N MET A 10 -11.17 22.60 5.49
CA MET A 10 -9.79 22.17 5.70
C MET A 10 -9.70 20.65 5.50
N MET A 11 -8.93 20.21 4.51
CA MET A 11 -8.59 18.79 4.36
C MET A 11 -7.54 18.42 5.41
N ALA A 12 -7.88 17.49 6.30
CA ALA A 12 -6.93 16.89 7.24
C ALA A 12 -5.81 16.19 6.44
N ALA A 13 -4.62 16.76 6.47
CA ALA A 13 -3.43 16.12 5.90
C ALA A 13 -2.97 15.01 6.86
N VAL A 14 -3.36 13.77 6.58
CA VAL A 14 -2.82 12.59 7.26
C VAL A 14 -1.37 12.42 6.80
N VAL A 15 -0.42 12.87 7.61
CA VAL A 15 0.99 12.52 7.43
C VAL A 15 1.14 11.07 7.90
N GLN A 16 0.95 10.11 6.99
CA GLN A 16 1.29 8.72 7.22
C GLN A 16 2.81 8.59 7.21
N ILE A 17 3.38 8.12 8.33
CA ILE A 17 4.77 7.67 8.37
C ILE A 17 4.94 6.55 7.35
N GLU A 18 6.01 6.59 6.56
CA GLU A 18 6.29 5.62 5.49
C GLU A 18 6.05 4.19 6.01
N ALA A 19 5.11 3.48 5.37
CA ALA A 19 4.89 2.08 5.68
C ALA A 19 6.20 1.33 5.40
N LYS A 20 6.84 0.82 6.47
CA LYS A 20 8.02 -0.04 6.32
C LYS A 20 7.67 -1.18 5.38
N GLN A 21 8.54 -1.43 4.41
CA GLN A 21 8.33 -2.50 3.43
C GLN A 21 8.05 -3.82 4.16
N PRO A 22 7.10 -4.63 3.67
CA PRO A 22 6.80 -5.90 4.29
C PRO A 22 7.97 -6.85 4.01
N ASN A 23 8.63 -7.38 5.05
CA ASN A 23 9.54 -8.51 4.88
C ASN A 23 8.66 -9.75 4.68
N VAL A 24 8.33 -10.03 3.42
CA VAL A 24 7.53 -11.19 3.00
C VAL A 24 8.44 -12.04 2.15
N SER A 25 8.67 -13.28 2.60
CA SER A 25 9.38 -14.24 1.76
C SER A 25 8.53 -14.51 0.53
N ALA A 26 9.16 -14.56 -0.64
CA ALA A 26 8.50 -14.96 -1.87
C ALA A 26 7.74 -16.28 -1.68
N ASN A 27 8.35 -17.24 -0.97
CA ASN A 27 7.80 -18.57 -0.76
C ASN A 27 6.51 -18.61 0.08
N ASP A 28 6.13 -17.50 0.72
CA ASP A 28 4.93 -17.44 1.58
C ASP A 28 3.69 -16.90 0.84
N ILE A 29 3.83 -16.54 -0.45
CA ILE A 29 2.76 -16.02 -1.30
C ILE A 29 2.38 -17.10 -2.32
N HIS A 30 1.08 -17.32 -2.51
CA HIS A 30 0.53 -18.29 -3.46
C HIS A 30 -0.37 -17.62 -4.51
N PRO A 31 0.20 -16.96 -5.52
CA PRO A 31 -0.56 -16.41 -6.62
C PRO A 31 -1.42 -17.45 -7.33
N SER A 32 -2.47 -16.96 -8.00
CA SER A 32 -3.39 -17.80 -8.75
C SER A 32 -2.65 -18.63 -9.78
N GLU A 33 -3.22 -19.78 -10.12
CA GLU A 33 -2.57 -20.74 -11.03
C GLU A 33 -2.20 -20.12 -12.38
N ASN A 34 -2.82 -19.03 -12.82
CA ASN A 34 -2.51 -18.38 -14.11
C ASN A 34 -1.27 -17.47 -14.08
N VAL A 35 -0.62 -17.34 -12.93
CA VAL A 35 0.53 -16.46 -12.69
C VAL A 35 1.82 -17.28 -12.76
N LYS A 36 2.70 -16.90 -13.67
CA LYS A 36 4.07 -17.45 -13.74
C LYS A 36 5.03 -16.64 -12.89
N CYS A 37 4.93 -15.31 -12.93
CA CYS A 37 5.71 -14.46 -12.03
C CYS A 37 4.99 -13.13 -11.75
N LEU A 38 4.96 -12.69 -10.49
CA LEU A 38 4.40 -11.44 -10.01
C LEU A 38 5.50 -10.61 -9.33
N GLU A 39 5.61 -9.34 -9.70
CA GLU A 39 6.53 -8.39 -9.07
C GLU A 39 5.81 -7.08 -8.74
N ILE A 40 6.02 -6.54 -7.55
CA ILE A 40 5.58 -5.18 -7.21
C ILE A 40 6.79 -4.27 -7.09
N ARG A 41 6.81 -3.21 -7.90
CA ARG A 41 7.91 -2.25 -8.00
C ARG A 41 7.45 -0.87 -7.55
N SER A 42 8.29 -0.18 -6.79
CA SER A 42 8.13 1.25 -6.50
C SER A 42 9.13 2.05 -7.32
N TYR A 43 8.69 3.16 -7.86
CA TYR A 43 9.47 4.10 -8.64
C TYR A 43 9.47 5.45 -7.93
N GLU A 44 10.65 6.02 -7.73
CA GLU A 44 10.78 7.38 -7.21
C GLU A 44 10.32 8.37 -8.28
N ASN A 45 9.36 9.22 -7.93
CA ASN A 45 8.94 10.31 -8.79
C ASN A 45 9.96 11.44 -8.66
N SER A 46 10.84 11.60 -9.65
CA SER A 46 11.74 12.75 -9.69
C SER A 46 10.96 13.98 -10.15
N PRO A 47 10.74 15.00 -9.29
CA PRO A 47 9.96 16.19 -9.65
C PRO A 47 10.54 16.94 -10.86
N ASN A 48 11.85 16.75 -11.13
CA ASN A 48 12.58 17.48 -12.16
C ASN A 48 12.79 16.69 -13.46
N LYS A 49 12.33 15.43 -13.54
CA LYS A 49 12.52 14.58 -14.71
C LYS A 49 11.21 13.96 -15.15
N LYS A 50 10.51 14.68 -16.04
CA LYS A 50 9.34 14.13 -16.73
C LYS A 50 9.76 12.80 -17.41
N ASN A 51 9.17 11.69 -16.96
CA ASN A 51 9.19 10.38 -17.61
C ASN A 51 10.46 9.52 -17.49
N THR A 52 11.40 9.84 -16.60
CA THR A 52 12.61 9.01 -16.43
C THR A 52 12.62 8.27 -15.10
N TYR A 53 11.96 7.12 -15.09
CA TYR A 53 11.98 6.14 -14.01
C TYR A 53 13.26 5.30 -14.07
N HIS A 54 14.39 5.88 -13.66
CA HIS A 54 15.69 5.22 -13.77
C HIS A 54 15.95 4.19 -12.67
N ARG A 55 15.26 4.32 -11.53
CA ARG A 55 15.47 3.45 -10.37
C ARG A 55 14.12 2.96 -9.87
N TRP A 56 14.04 1.65 -9.67
CA TRP A 56 12.94 1.04 -8.95
C TRP A 56 13.47 0.17 -7.83
N ILE A 57 12.61 -0.05 -6.83
CA ILE A 57 12.84 -0.95 -5.72
C ILE A 57 11.83 -2.10 -5.86
N ARG A 58 12.29 -3.36 -5.82
CA ARG A 58 11.37 -4.50 -5.70
C ARG A 58 10.91 -4.59 -4.27
N HIS A 59 9.60 -4.61 -4.08
CA HIS A 59 9.01 -4.87 -2.78
C HIS A 59 8.66 -6.34 -2.62
N VAL A 60 8.16 -6.94 -3.70
CA VAL A 60 7.76 -8.35 -3.75
C VAL A 60 8.16 -8.90 -5.11
N THR A 61 8.72 -10.10 -5.12
CA THR A 61 8.89 -10.90 -6.33
C THR A 61 8.51 -12.32 -5.97
N TRP A 62 7.59 -12.89 -6.72
CA TRP A 62 7.23 -14.30 -6.65
C TRP A 62 7.21 -14.85 -8.06
N CYS A 63 7.85 -15.99 -8.29
CA CYS A 63 7.66 -16.73 -9.52
C CYS A 63 7.38 -18.20 -9.20
N SER A 64 6.49 -18.84 -9.96
CA SER A 64 6.15 -20.26 -9.80
C SER A 64 7.31 -21.19 -10.15
N GLU A 65 8.26 -20.69 -10.95
CA GLU A 65 9.47 -21.36 -11.37
C GLU A 65 10.68 -20.47 -11.04
N PRO A 66 11.89 -21.05 -10.85
CA PRO A 66 13.11 -20.26 -10.72
C PRO A 66 13.25 -19.25 -11.85
N ILE A 67 13.72 -18.03 -11.53
CA ILE A 67 13.92 -16.98 -12.55
C ILE A 67 14.87 -17.44 -13.66
N SER A 68 15.81 -18.35 -13.35
CA SER A 68 16.72 -18.98 -14.32
C SER A 68 16.01 -19.77 -15.41
N ASP A 69 14.80 -20.25 -15.12
CA ASP A 69 14.05 -21.16 -15.98
C ASP A 69 13.04 -20.39 -16.84
N ILE A 70 12.80 -19.11 -16.53
CA ILE A 70 12.02 -18.20 -17.37
C ILE A 70 12.87 -17.82 -18.59
N ASP A 71 12.26 -17.88 -19.78
CA ASP A 71 12.90 -17.45 -21.04
C ASP A 71 13.63 -16.10 -20.85
N PRO A 72 14.95 -16.01 -21.09
CA PRO A 72 15.72 -14.81 -20.79
C PRO A 72 15.23 -13.56 -21.52
N ALA A 73 14.71 -13.70 -22.75
CA ALA A 73 14.18 -12.57 -23.51
C ALA A 73 12.85 -12.08 -22.90
N LEU A 74 11.98 -12.99 -22.48
CA LEU A 74 10.75 -12.70 -21.74
C LEU A 74 11.05 -12.01 -20.40
N TYR A 75 11.96 -12.55 -19.59
CA TYR A 75 12.31 -11.95 -18.31
C TYR A 75 13.00 -10.57 -18.49
N LYS A 76 13.80 -10.41 -19.54
CA LYS A 76 14.32 -9.08 -19.93
C LYS A 76 13.20 -8.10 -20.26
N LYS A 77 12.20 -8.51 -21.06
CA LYS A 77 11.02 -7.68 -21.35
C LYS A 77 10.24 -7.34 -20.08
N PHE A 78 10.05 -8.31 -19.18
CA PHE A 78 9.36 -8.13 -17.91
C PHE A 78 10.09 -7.16 -16.97
N SER A 79 11.41 -7.31 -16.80
CA SER A 79 12.24 -6.45 -15.94
C SER A 79 12.39 -5.03 -16.48
N MET A 80 12.32 -4.86 -17.81
CA MET A 80 12.33 -3.55 -18.48
C MET A 80 10.94 -2.91 -18.63
N ALA A 81 9.87 -3.59 -18.21
CA ALA A 81 8.51 -3.04 -18.30
C ALA A 81 8.39 -1.74 -17.50
N LYS A 82 7.95 -0.68 -18.18
CA LYS A 82 7.75 0.65 -17.57
C LYS A 82 6.46 0.70 -16.75
N PRO A 83 6.42 1.45 -15.64
CA PRO A 83 5.19 1.64 -14.88
C PRO A 83 4.15 2.37 -15.72
N MET A 84 2.88 2.15 -15.36
CA MET A 84 1.74 2.85 -15.93
C MET A 84 1.11 3.72 -14.85
N ARG A 85 0.61 4.90 -15.25
CA ARG A 85 -0.10 5.81 -14.36
C ARG A 85 -1.42 6.20 -15.02
N THR A 86 -2.51 5.68 -14.49
CA THR A 86 -3.88 6.06 -14.84
C THR A 86 -4.45 7.00 -13.77
N LYS A 87 -5.73 7.38 -13.90
CA LYS A 87 -6.41 8.18 -12.87
C LYS A 87 -6.84 7.29 -11.68
N GLU A 88 -6.90 5.99 -11.93
CA GLU A 88 -7.36 4.95 -11.03
C GLU A 88 -6.20 4.33 -10.22
N SER A 89 -4.95 4.64 -10.56
CA SER A 89 -3.76 4.14 -9.86
C SER A 89 -3.87 4.34 -8.34
N ASN A 90 -3.90 3.24 -7.58
CA ASN A 90 -4.13 3.30 -6.13
C ASN A 90 -3.27 2.33 -5.30
N ILE A 91 -2.28 1.68 -5.91
CA ILE A 91 -1.33 0.81 -5.20
C ILE A 91 -0.42 1.64 -4.28
N GLY A 92 -0.29 1.20 -3.03
CA GLY A 92 0.45 1.86 -1.95
C GLY A 92 -0.27 3.09 -1.38
N GLY A 93 -1.53 3.30 -1.78
CA GLY A 93 -2.37 4.39 -1.27
C GLY A 93 -1.69 5.75 -1.42
N SER A 94 -1.36 6.37 -0.29
CA SER A 94 -0.96 7.78 -0.18
C SER A 94 0.55 8.02 -0.23
N HIS A 95 1.40 7.04 -0.56
CA HIS A 95 2.86 7.21 -0.54
C HIS A 95 3.33 8.36 -1.46
N PRO A 96 3.60 9.56 -0.90
CA PRO A 96 3.80 10.74 -1.72
C PRO A 96 5.15 10.63 -2.44
N GLY A 97 5.16 10.99 -3.72
CA GLY A 97 6.38 10.95 -4.53
C GLY A 97 6.83 9.54 -4.95
N ARG A 98 5.99 8.50 -4.78
CA ARG A 98 6.25 7.16 -5.30
C ARG A 98 5.13 6.73 -6.23
N LEU A 99 5.50 6.09 -7.34
CA LEU A 99 4.58 5.38 -8.22
C LEU A 99 4.80 3.88 -7.99
N ILE A 100 3.76 3.14 -7.63
CA ILE A 100 3.86 1.72 -7.36
C ILE A 100 3.00 0.96 -8.36
N ASN A 101 3.57 -0.08 -8.97
CA ASN A 101 2.91 -0.90 -9.98
C ASN A 101 3.17 -2.38 -9.73
N GLY A 102 2.17 -3.19 -10.03
CA GLY A 102 2.32 -4.63 -10.19
C GLY A 102 2.72 -4.98 -11.63
N PHE A 103 3.52 -6.01 -11.79
CA PHE A 103 3.94 -6.59 -13.06
C PHE A 103 3.73 -8.09 -12.99
N LEU A 104 3.18 -8.65 -14.06
CA LEU A 104 2.86 -10.07 -14.12
C LEU A 104 3.41 -10.69 -15.41
N ILE A 105 3.99 -11.88 -15.33
CA ILE A 105 4.11 -12.83 -16.43
C ILE A 105 3.01 -13.87 -16.20
N ASP A 106 2.11 -14.03 -17.17
CA ASP A 106 1.09 -15.08 -17.11
C ASP A 106 1.62 -16.41 -17.67
N LYS A 107 0.82 -17.48 -17.54
CA LYS A 107 1.13 -18.80 -18.11
C LYS A 107 1.30 -18.80 -19.64
N ASN A 108 0.77 -17.81 -20.35
CA ASN A 108 0.91 -17.65 -21.80
C ASN A 108 2.14 -16.80 -22.18
N ASN A 109 3.05 -16.55 -21.24
CA ASN A 109 4.25 -15.72 -21.43
C ASN A 109 3.93 -14.27 -21.84
N LYS A 110 2.75 -13.75 -21.48
CA LYS A 110 2.39 -12.35 -21.68
C LYS A 110 2.74 -11.53 -20.45
N VAL A 111 3.32 -10.35 -20.70
CA VAL A 111 3.67 -9.37 -19.66
C VAL A 111 2.52 -8.39 -19.48
N TRP A 112 2.03 -8.30 -18.25
CA TRP A 112 0.98 -7.38 -17.84
C TRP A 112 1.54 -6.34 -16.86
N ARG A 113 0.87 -5.18 -16.84
CA ARG A 113 1.17 -4.06 -15.96
C ARG A 113 -0.12 -3.70 -15.24
N MET A 114 -0.04 -3.52 -13.93
CA MET A 114 -1.16 -3.27 -13.04
C MET A 114 -0.84 -2.03 -12.22
N ASP A 115 -1.79 -1.13 -12.10
CA ASP A 115 -1.69 0.08 -11.28
C ASP A 115 -2.84 0.22 -10.27
N GLU A 116 -3.82 -0.67 -10.32
CA GLU A 116 -4.86 -0.80 -9.32
C GLU A 116 -4.60 -1.97 -8.35
N VAL A 117 -4.92 -1.76 -7.08
CA VAL A 117 -4.86 -2.77 -6.02
C VAL A 117 -5.71 -3.98 -6.37
N LYS A 118 -6.92 -3.77 -6.87
CA LYS A 118 -7.84 -4.85 -7.25
C LYS A 118 -7.20 -5.81 -8.26
N ASP A 119 -6.46 -5.28 -9.22
CA ASP A 119 -5.84 -6.09 -10.28
C ASP A 119 -4.78 -6.99 -9.69
N VAL A 120 -3.90 -6.46 -8.83
CA VAL A 120 -2.89 -7.25 -8.12
C VAL A 120 -3.54 -8.32 -7.25
N ILE A 121 -4.58 -7.97 -6.50
CA ILE A 121 -5.30 -8.89 -5.61
C ILE A 121 -5.90 -10.06 -6.38
N THR A 122 -6.51 -9.82 -7.56
CA THR A 122 -7.06 -10.90 -8.37
C THR A 122 -6.01 -11.92 -8.81
N GLN A 123 -4.74 -11.52 -8.86
CA GLN A 123 -3.64 -12.42 -9.19
C GLN A 123 -3.11 -13.18 -7.98
N LEU A 124 -3.42 -12.80 -6.74
CA LEU A 124 -2.89 -13.42 -5.52
C LEU A 124 -3.64 -14.69 -5.08
N GLY A 125 -4.75 -15.06 -5.71
CA GLY A 125 -5.54 -16.22 -5.29
C GLY A 125 -6.31 -16.00 -3.98
N GLU A 126 -6.59 -17.09 -3.24
CA GLU A 126 -7.16 -16.97 -1.88
C GLU A 126 -6.09 -16.52 -0.88
N ILE A 127 -6.42 -15.53 -0.05
CA ILE A 127 -5.56 -15.08 1.04
C ILE A 127 -5.64 -16.08 2.19
N ASP A 128 -4.61 -16.92 2.30
CA ASP A 128 -4.55 -18.02 3.25
C ASP A 128 -3.28 -18.02 4.12
N THR A 129 -2.36 -17.09 3.88
CA THR A 129 -1.15 -16.88 4.70
C THR A 129 -1.07 -15.49 5.34
N PRO A 130 -0.35 -15.35 6.49
CA PRO A 130 -0.05 -14.04 7.06
C PRO A 130 0.76 -13.13 6.13
N ALA A 131 1.60 -13.71 5.27
CA ALA A 131 2.41 -13.01 4.28
C ALA A 131 1.54 -12.32 3.22
N GLU A 132 0.55 -13.04 2.67
CA GLU A 132 -0.44 -12.50 1.75
C GLU A 132 -1.26 -11.40 2.44
N ALA A 133 -1.76 -11.65 3.65
CA ALA A 133 -2.50 -10.65 4.42
C ALA A 133 -1.67 -9.37 4.68
N ARG A 134 -0.37 -9.51 4.96
CA ARG A 134 0.57 -8.39 5.09
C ARG A 134 0.73 -7.64 3.76
N LEU A 135 0.86 -8.38 2.66
CA LEU A 135 0.94 -7.79 1.33
C LEU A 135 -0.32 -6.97 1.00
N ILE A 136 -1.50 -7.51 1.28
CA ILE A 136 -2.78 -6.81 1.11
C ILE A 136 -2.80 -5.48 1.86
N LEU A 137 -2.43 -5.48 3.16
CA LEU A 137 -2.36 -4.22 3.91
C LEU A 137 -1.39 -3.21 3.27
N TRP A 138 -0.21 -3.69 2.86
CA TRP A 138 0.80 -2.82 2.29
C TRP A 138 0.39 -2.24 0.93
N ILE A 139 -0.21 -3.02 0.02
CA ILE A 139 -0.68 -2.50 -1.27
C ILE A 139 -1.85 -1.52 -1.12
N HIS A 140 -2.59 -1.57 0.00
CA HIS A 140 -3.57 -0.55 0.35
C HIS A 140 -2.95 0.69 1.04
N GLY A 141 -1.63 0.73 1.24
CA GLY A 141 -0.93 1.86 1.86
C GLY A 141 -0.95 1.86 3.40
N TYR A 142 -1.27 0.73 4.04
CA TYR A 142 -1.21 0.62 5.50
C TYR A 142 0.17 0.17 5.99
N THR A 143 0.46 0.48 7.26
CA THR A 143 1.64 -0.05 7.94
C THR A 143 1.52 -1.56 8.15
N ASN A 144 2.67 -2.23 8.28
CA ASN A 144 2.68 -3.66 8.57
C ASN A 144 1.92 -3.96 9.86
N GLY A 145 1.08 -5.00 9.81
CA GLY A 145 0.48 -5.61 11.00
C GLY A 145 1.50 -6.09 12.00
N ASN A 146 1.20 -5.84 13.28
CA ASN A 146 1.90 -6.40 14.43
C ASN A 146 1.44 -7.84 14.69
N HIS A 147 0.16 -8.13 14.45
CA HIS A 147 -0.45 -9.44 14.70
C HIS A 147 -1.42 -9.82 13.58
N TYR A 148 -1.38 -11.10 13.17
CA TYR A 148 -2.23 -11.69 12.13
C TYR A 148 -2.91 -12.92 12.71
N TYR A 149 -4.24 -12.93 12.72
CA TYR A 149 -5.05 -14.02 13.25
C TYR A 149 -5.93 -14.59 12.14
N LYS A 150 -5.76 -15.87 11.82
CA LYS A 150 -6.54 -16.57 10.81
C LYS A 150 -7.95 -16.85 11.35
N THR A 151 -8.95 -16.61 10.51
CA THR A 151 -10.37 -16.84 10.79
C THR A 151 -11.00 -17.61 9.62
N ALA A 152 -12.21 -18.13 9.81
CA ALA A 152 -12.96 -18.74 8.72
C ALA A 152 -13.25 -17.76 7.55
N LYS A 153 -13.25 -16.44 7.81
CA LYS A 153 -13.56 -15.40 6.82
C LYS A 153 -12.33 -14.82 6.13
N GLY A 154 -11.12 -15.14 6.58
CA GLY A 154 -9.86 -14.53 6.15
C GLY A 154 -8.98 -14.19 7.36
N TYR A 155 -8.41 -12.99 7.41
CA TYR A 155 -7.47 -12.57 8.46
C TYR A 155 -7.94 -11.35 9.24
N GLU A 156 -7.92 -11.45 10.57
CA GLU A 156 -7.92 -10.28 11.44
C GLU A 156 -6.48 -9.79 11.64
N ILE A 157 -6.24 -8.52 11.36
CA ILE A 157 -4.90 -7.93 11.43
C ILE A 157 -4.93 -6.74 12.36
N THR A 158 -4.06 -6.73 13.37
CA THR A 158 -3.88 -5.58 14.25
C THR A 158 -2.59 -4.86 13.88
N TYR A 159 -2.68 -3.57 13.59
CA TYR A 159 -1.55 -2.72 13.22
C TYR A 159 -1.58 -1.42 13.99
N THR A 160 -0.39 -0.83 14.18
CA THR A 160 -0.21 0.45 14.84
C THR A 160 0.49 1.40 13.87
N TYR A 161 0.08 2.66 13.87
CA TYR A 161 0.71 3.72 13.08
C TYR A 161 0.65 5.05 13.83
N GLU A 162 1.57 5.95 13.50
CA GLU A 162 1.47 7.32 13.95
C GLU A 162 0.72 8.16 12.92
N THR A 163 -0.09 9.08 13.43
CA THR A 163 -0.82 10.06 12.64
C THR A 163 -0.68 11.43 13.28
N THR A 164 -0.90 12.47 12.50
CA THR A 164 -0.85 13.84 12.96
C THR A 164 -2.22 14.47 12.77
N ASP A 165 -2.78 14.98 13.86
CA ASP A 165 -4.06 15.69 13.90
C ASP A 165 -3.79 17.19 13.98
N LYS A 166 -4.40 17.96 13.07
CA LYS A 166 -4.25 19.42 12.97
C LYS A 166 -5.41 20.18 13.62
N GLU A 167 -6.38 19.48 14.20
CA GLU A 167 -7.61 20.05 14.78
C GLU A 167 -7.66 19.91 16.31
N CYS A 168 -6.50 19.72 16.95
CA CYS A 168 -6.47 19.62 18.41
C CYS A 168 -6.82 20.96 19.08
N LYS A 169 -7.54 20.90 20.21
CA LYS A 169 -7.96 22.08 20.98
C LYS A 169 -6.87 22.54 21.95
N GLY A 170 -6.84 23.81 22.31
CA GLY A 170 -5.99 24.33 23.41
C GLY A 170 -4.77 25.12 22.98
N CYS A 171 -4.69 25.51 21.71
CA CYS A 171 -3.71 26.50 21.23
C CYS A 171 -4.35 27.90 21.14
N PRO A 172 -3.57 28.97 21.35
CA PRO A 172 -4.01 30.34 21.06
C PRO A 172 -4.51 30.48 19.61
N GLY A 173 -5.48 31.37 19.38
CA GLY A 173 -6.14 31.53 18.07
C GLY A 173 -5.23 31.92 16.90
N THR A 174 -3.99 32.34 17.16
CA THR A 174 -2.98 32.67 16.15
C THR A 174 -2.05 31.51 15.80
N THR A 175 -2.19 30.36 16.46
CA THR A 175 -1.30 29.20 16.30
C THR A 175 -2.08 27.97 15.85
N GLN A 176 -1.46 27.13 15.04
CA GLN A 176 -2.01 25.85 14.62
C GLN A 176 -1.64 24.78 15.64
N CYS A 177 -2.65 24.08 16.16
CA CYS A 177 -2.41 22.92 17.02
C CYS A 177 -2.02 21.71 16.16
N VAL A 178 -0.91 21.06 16.52
CA VAL A 178 -0.46 19.82 15.89
C VAL A 178 -0.28 18.76 16.98
N GLU A 179 -1.07 17.69 16.89
CA GLU A 179 -1.01 16.56 17.82
C GLU A 179 -0.60 15.29 17.09
N LYS A 180 0.58 14.77 17.44
CA LYS A 180 1.01 13.44 17.03
C LYS A 180 0.34 12.40 17.91
N LYS A 181 -0.30 11.42 17.29
CA LYS A 181 -1.00 10.32 17.94
C LYS A 181 -0.44 9.00 17.43
N GLU A 182 -0.34 8.02 18.33
CA GLU A 182 -0.24 6.63 17.93
C GLU A 182 -1.65 6.02 17.95
N VAL A 183 -2.00 5.34 16.87
CA VAL A 183 -3.31 4.70 16.69
C VAL A 183 -3.10 3.22 16.44
N THR A 184 -3.84 2.40 17.17
CA THR A 184 -3.92 0.95 16.94
C THR A 184 -5.29 0.63 16.33
N GLU A 185 -5.29 -0.04 15.19
CA GLU A 185 -6.49 -0.49 14.49
C GLU A 185 -6.48 -2.00 14.31
N LYS A 186 -7.68 -2.55 14.15
CA LYS A 186 -7.92 -3.91 13.68
C LYS A 186 -8.61 -3.82 12.33
N ALA A 187 -8.07 -4.48 11.31
CA ALA A 187 -8.72 -4.72 10.03
C ALA A 187 -9.14 -6.18 9.89
N LEU A 188 -10.23 -6.43 9.19
CA LEU A 188 -10.59 -7.76 8.69
C LEU A 188 -10.36 -7.77 7.17
N VAL A 189 -9.44 -8.62 6.71
CA VAL A 189 -9.20 -8.90 5.30
C VAL A 189 -9.89 -10.21 4.97
N ASN A 190 -10.77 -10.23 3.98
CA ASN A 190 -11.42 -11.47 3.57
C ASN A 190 -10.50 -12.34 2.69
N LYS A 191 -10.91 -13.58 2.42
CA LYS A 191 -10.16 -14.50 1.54
C LYS A 191 -9.92 -13.97 0.11
N LYS A 192 -10.70 -12.98 -0.34
CA LYS A 192 -10.52 -12.34 -1.66
C LYS A 192 -9.57 -11.14 -1.60
N GLY A 193 -8.93 -10.88 -0.45
CA GLY A 193 -8.03 -9.75 -0.27
C GLY A 193 -8.71 -8.41 -0.01
N GLU A 194 -10.03 -8.36 0.17
CA GLU A 194 -10.75 -7.11 0.43
C GLU A 194 -10.70 -6.76 1.93
N ILE A 195 -10.42 -5.50 2.26
CA ILE A 195 -10.56 -4.99 3.62
C ILE A 195 -12.05 -4.73 3.89
N VAL A 196 -12.71 -5.67 4.55
CA VAL A 196 -14.17 -5.64 4.78
C VAL A 196 -14.58 -4.80 5.98
N SER A 197 -13.69 -4.65 6.97
CA SER A 197 -13.97 -3.79 8.13
C SER A 197 -12.68 -3.27 8.76
N ARG A 198 -12.80 -2.13 9.44
CA ARG A 198 -11.75 -1.52 10.26
C ARG A 198 -12.35 -1.01 11.56
N LYS A 199 -11.63 -1.23 12.66
CA LYS A 199 -12.01 -0.77 13.98
C LYS A 199 -10.81 -0.17 14.70
N LYS A 200 -10.92 1.10 15.09
CA LYS A 200 -9.96 1.72 16.00
C LYS A 200 -10.07 1.07 17.38
N LEU A 201 -8.96 0.52 17.87
CA LEU A 201 -8.88 -0.13 19.18
C LEU A 201 -8.41 0.84 20.26
N LYS A 202 -7.34 1.59 19.96
CA LYS A 202 -6.70 2.50 20.89
C LYS A 202 -6.15 3.73 20.18
N SER A 203 -6.12 4.86 20.88
CA SER A 203 -5.38 6.06 20.51
C SER A 203 -4.60 6.51 21.72
N ARG A 204 -3.33 6.91 21.55
CA ARG A 204 -2.61 7.67 22.57
C ARG A 204 -1.94 8.90 21.95
N SER A 205 -2.01 10.02 22.65
CA SER A 205 -1.27 11.22 22.26
C SER A 205 0.21 11.01 22.58
N LEU A 206 1.07 11.27 21.60
CA LEU A 206 2.53 11.19 21.75
C LEU A 206 3.12 12.57 22.04
N LYS A 207 2.71 13.57 21.25
CA LYS A 207 3.22 14.94 21.33
C LYS A 207 2.13 15.91 20.89
N LYS A 208 2.05 17.06 21.55
CA LYS A 208 1.14 18.14 21.17
C LYS A 208 1.87 19.47 21.22
N GLU A 209 1.78 20.24 20.15
CA GLU A 209 2.50 21.51 19.99
C GLU A 209 1.58 22.56 19.37
N CYS A 210 1.83 23.83 19.67
CA CYS A 210 1.23 24.97 18.99
C CYS A 210 2.33 25.58 18.12
N ILE A 211 2.13 25.58 16.80
CA ILE A 211 3.07 26.12 15.81
C ILE A 211 2.49 27.33 15.08
#